data_AF-A0A3N5PY27-F1
#
_entry.id   AF-A0A3N5PY27-F1
#
_cell.length_a   1.000
_cell.length_b   1.000
_cell.length_c   1.000
_cell.angle_alpha   90.00
_cell.angle_beta   90.00
_cell.angle_gamma   90.00
#
_symmetry.space_group_name_H-M   'P 1'
#
loop_
_entity.id
_entity.type
_entity.pdbx_description
1 polymer ?
#
loop_
_entity_poly.entity_id
_entity_poly.type
_entity_poly.pdbx_seq_one_letter_code
_entity_poly.pdbx_strand_id
1 'polypeptide(L)'
;MRSVIAIVFTALVAPCAAWSQCDPDTVFSNTTTNSVCIATDGAVRSVYTNALPDHETGAFPNPGNPNTIRAQRITLTMCAQPRLSDTKTYIDKGSGVCPFWVFGVAINGLEFDPIANEFFRNTSTGQLNREWNQNALSPNVNLGLDMNDAHVQPNGKYHYHGDPVKFIEQLGITSTQHSPIVAYAADGFPVYYRYVYASDANSEIVDVASCFHLKAGTRPGDGVSAPNGAYDGTYTQDYEFRAGVDCILDECNGRYGPTPDFPLGTYYYVITSNYPVIPRCFSGYPDKAFTVGPPQQGCATSNANQICTISSVEEDADALVELISLAPNPASSTISLTFHDANLQHHLTAVRVFDQTGQQVIALKGASTTVNVDGLASGVYYVRLEVAGAEVTKVFVKQ
;
A
#
# COMPACT_ATOMS: atom_id res chain seq x y z
N MET A 1 25.94 24.15 -64.69
CA MET A 1 25.60 24.79 -63.40
C MET A 1 24.41 24.05 -62.81
N ARG A 2 24.63 23.21 -61.79
CA ARG A 2 23.56 22.57 -61.01
C ARG A 2 23.75 23.01 -59.57
N SER A 3 22.83 23.83 -59.08
CA SER A 3 22.80 24.31 -57.70
C SER A 3 22.35 23.20 -56.77
N VAL A 4 23.13 22.91 -55.74
CA VAL A 4 22.75 22.02 -54.64
C VAL A 4 22.15 22.90 -53.55
N ILE A 5 20.88 22.65 -53.21
CA ILE A 5 20.20 23.28 -52.07
C ILE A 5 20.50 22.41 -50.85
N ALA A 6 21.25 22.94 -49.89
CA ALA A 6 21.45 22.32 -48.59
C ALA A 6 20.27 22.66 -47.67
N ILE A 7 19.46 21.67 -47.32
CA ILE A 7 18.43 21.78 -46.30
C ILE A 7 19.09 21.50 -44.94
N VAL A 8 19.22 22.54 -44.12
CA VAL A 8 19.68 22.41 -42.73
C VAL A 8 18.46 22.03 -41.88
N PHE A 9 18.44 20.79 -41.37
CA PHE A 9 17.53 20.40 -40.30
C PHE A 9 18.10 20.89 -38.97
N THR A 10 17.57 22.00 -38.47
CA THR A 10 17.72 22.35 -37.04
C THR A 10 16.76 21.48 -36.24
N ALA A 11 17.31 20.48 -35.56
CA ALA A 11 16.58 19.73 -34.54
C ALA A 11 16.25 20.68 -33.38
N LEU A 12 14.98 21.08 -33.26
CA LEU A 12 14.45 21.69 -32.05
C LEU A 12 14.47 20.62 -30.96
N VAL A 13 15.44 20.71 -30.06
CA VAL A 13 15.41 19.99 -28.78
C VAL A 13 14.31 20.65 -27.95
N ALA A 14 13.16 20.00 -27.85
CA ALA A 14 12.13 20.40 -26.91
C ALA A 14 12.73 20.37 -25.49
N PRO A 15 12.57 21.42 -24.67
CA PRO A 15 13.02 21.38 -23.29
C PRO A 15 12.30 20.24 -22.58
N CYS A 16 13.08 19.34 -21.99
CA CYS A 16 12.60 18.32 -21.08
C CYS A 16 11.77 19.05 -20.02
N ALA A 17 10.46 18.79 -19.96
CA ALA A 17 9.62 19.33 -18.90
C ALA A 17 10.24 18.87 -17.58
N ALA A 18 10.76 19.81 -16.79
CA ALA A 18 11.24 19.51 -15.46
C ALA A 18 10.04 19.00 -14.67
N TRP A 19 10.04 17.71 -14.37
CA TRP A 19 9.15 17.14 -13.37
C TRP A 19 9.43 17.94 -12.11
N SER A 20 8.42 18.63 -11.54
CA SER A 20 8.61 19.35 -10.29
C SER A 20 9.08 18.34 -9.25
N GLN A 21 10.37 18.39 -8.92
CA GLN A 21 10.95 17.56 -7.89
C GLN A 21 10.18 17.85 -6.59
N CYS A 22 9.89 16.80 -5.85
CA CYS A 22 9.20 16.94 -4.58
C CYS A 22 10.03 17.81 -3.62
N ASP A 23 9.46 18.96 -3.24
CA ASP A 23 10.08 19.90 -2.31
C ASP A 23 9.27 19.98 -1.01
N PRO A 24 9.74 19.33 0.08
CA PRO A 24 9.08 19.36 1.38
C PRO A 24 8.94 20.77 1.96
N ASP A 25 9.87 21.68 1.68
CA ASP A 25 9.81 23.04 2.25
C ASP A 25 8.66 23.84 1.63
N THR A 26 8.37 23.64 0.34
CA THR A 26 7.18 24.19 -0.32
C THR A 26 5.89 23.63 0.31
N VAL A 27 5.84 22.33 0.61
CA VAL A 27 4.68 21.71 1.27
C VAL A 27 4.48 22.30 2.67
N PHE A 28 5.54 22.35 3.48
CA PHE A 28 5.45 22.73 4.88
C PHE A 28 5.33 24.25 5.12
N SER A 29 5.65 25.07 4.12
CA SER A 29 5.42 26.53 4.17
C SER A 29 4.00 26.91 3.76
N ASN A 30 3.27 26.05 3.04
CA ASN A 30 1.85 26.25 2.79
C ASN A 30 1.04 25.88 4.04
N THR A 31 0.47 26.90 4.69
CA THR A 31 -0.35 26.71 5.90
C THR A 31 -1.83 27.04 5.71
N THR A 32 -2.28 27.25 4.46
CA THR A 32 -3.63 27.78 4.17
C THR A 32 -4.46 26.87 3.29
N THR A 33 -3.84 26.06 2.42
CA THR A 33 -4.55 25.09 1.57
C THR A 33 -3.88 23.73 1.70
N ASN A 34 -4.55 22.66 1.27
CA ASN A 34 -3.91 21.36 1.12
C ASN A 34 -2.60 21.49 0.31
N SER A 35 -1.57 20.80 0.80
CA SER A 35 -0.34 20.57 0.08
C SER A 35 0.23 19.22 0.51
N VAL A 36 0.41 18.36 -0.48
CA VAL A 36 1.01 17.04 -0.34
C VAL A 36 1.97 16.83 -1.48
N CYS A 37 3.05 16.13 -1.19
CA CYS A 37 4.01 15.71 -2.19
C CYS A 37 4.46 14.27 -1.92
N ILE A 38 4.36 13.43 -2.95
CA ILE A 38 4.74 12.02 -2.89
C ILE A 38 5.94 11.83 -3.82
N ALA A 39 7.03 11.32 -3.29
CA ALA A 39 8.24 11.01 -4.04
C ALA A 39 8.63 9.55 -3.85
N THR A 40 9.27 8.98 -4.87
CA THR A 40 9.92 7.68 -4.75
C THR A 40 11.40 7.86 -5.04
N ASP A 41 12.24 7.44 -4.10
CA ASP A 41 13.69 7.37 -4.26
C ASP A 41 14.16 5.94 -3.97
N GLY A 42 14.65 5.26 -5.01
CA GLY A 42 14.94 3.84 -4.96
C GLY A 42 13.75 3.00 -4.47
N ALA A 43 13.94 2.27 -3.37
CA ALA A 43 12.94 1.37 -2.79
C ALA A 43 11.98 2.08 -1.81
N VAL A 44 12.15 3.38 -1.56
CA VAL A 44 11.39 4.11 -0.54
C VAL A 44 10.44 5.10 -1.20
N ARG A 45 9.17 5.05 -0.82
CA ARG A 45 8.17 6.08 -1.09
C ARG A 45 8.08 7.00 0.12
N SER A 46 8.19 8.30 -0.10
CA SER A 46 8.07 9.35 0.91
C SER A 46 6.87 10.24 0.62
N VAL A 47 6.10 10.57 1.66
CA VAL A 47 4.95 11.47 1.61
C VAL A 47 5.22 12.62 2.55
N TYR A 48 5.29 13.83 2.00
CA TYR A 48 5.38 15.07 2.74
C TYR A 48 4.02 15.75 2.67
N THR A 49 3.42 16.06 3.81
CA THR A 49 2.06 16.61 3.86
C THR A 49 1.92 17.66 4.94
N ASN A 50 1.15 18.71 4.62
CA ASN A 50 0.67 19.67 5.61
C ASN A 50 -0.64 19.25 6.29
N ALA A 51 -1.21 18.10 5.91
CA ALA A 51 -2.43 17.50 6.47
C ALA A 51 -3.63 18.46 6.58
N LEU A 52 -3.74 19.41 5.65
CA LEU A 52 -4.95 20.19 5.46
C LEU A 52 -5.88 19.47 4.48
N PRO A 53 -7.21 19.41 4.70
CA PRO A 53 -8.13 18.80 3.76
C PRO A 53 -8.21 19.60 2.44
N ASP A 54 -8.37 18.89 1.32
CA ASP A 54 -8.62 19.45 -0.01
C ASP A 54 -10.10 19.32 -0.45
N HIS A 55 -10.94 18.81 0.43
CA HIS A 55 -12.38 18.59 0.25
C HIS A 55 -13.18 19.30 1.34
N GLU A 56 -14.51 19.29 1.20
CA GLU A 56 -15.42 19.81 2.22
C GLU A 56 -15.27 19.05 3.55
N THR A 57 -15.21 19.79 4.65
CA THR A 57 -15.21 19.25 6.03
C THR A 57 -16.40 19.74 6.81
N GLY A 58 -16.63 19.13 7.96
CA GLY A 58 -17.50 19.70 8.99
C GLY A 58 -16.95 21.02 9.55
N ALA A 59 -17.79 21.71 10.31
CA ALA A 59 -17.34 22.84 11.11
C ALA A 59 -16.50 22.34 12.29
N PHE A 60 -15.31 22.91 12.47
CA PHE A 60 -14.44 22.62 13.62
C PHE A 60 -13.97 23.95 14.22
N PRO A 61 -14.21 24.23 15.52
CA PRO A 61 -14.77 23.31 16.51
C PRO A 61 -16.27 23.04 16.35
N ASN A 62 -16.71 21.89 16.86
CA ASN A 62 -18.11 21.48 16.98
C ASN A 62 -18.41 20.94 18.40
N PRO A 63 -19.68 20.64 18.76
CA PRO A 63 -20.03 20.18 20.11
C PRO A 63 -19.31 18.91 20.60
N GLY A 64 -18.89 18.02 19.68
CA GLY A 64 -18.15 16.79 20.02
C GLY A 64 -16.63 16.94 19.89
N ASN A 65 -16.14 18.02 19.28
CA ASN A 65 -14.72 18.26 19.05
C ASN A 65 -14.35 19.75 19.17
N PRO A 66 -13.63 20.17 20.23
CA PRO A 66 -13.31 21.57 20.48
C PRO A 66 -12.11 22.09 19.67
N ASN A 67 -11.50 21.29 18.81
CA ASN A 67 -10.26 21.63 18.12
C ASN A 67 -10.52 22.31 16.76
N THR A 68 -9.52 23.01 16.24
CA THR A 68 -9.57 23.69 14.93
C THR A 68 -8.51 23.11 14.01
N ILE A 69 -8.86 22.90 12.73
CA ILE A 69 -7.94 22.40 11.71
C ILE A 69 -6.74 23.34 11.57
N ARG A 70 -5.53 22.79 11.57
CA ARG A 70 -4.26 23.54 11.38
C ARG A 70 -3.30 22.72 10.54
N ALA A 71 -2.50 23.42 9.74
CA ALA A 71 -1.41 22.79 8.99
C ALA A 71 -0.42 22.10 9.93
N GLN A 72 0.05 20.94 9.48
CA GLN A 72 1.04 20.09 10.14
C GLN A 72 2.33 20.07 9.34
N ARG A 73 3.36 19.41 9.87
CA ARG A 73 4.62 19.12 9.16
C ARG A 73 4.92 17.64 9.30
N ILE A 74 4.31 16.83 8.43
CA ILE A 74 4.36 15.37 8.53
C ILE A 74 5.18 14.81 7.39
N THR A 75 6.10 13.91 7.73
CA THR A 75 6.86 13.08 6.78
C THR A 75 6.57 11.63 7.09
N LEU A 76 6.04 10.92 6.11
CA LEU A 76 5.78 9.48 6.19
C LEU A 76 6.62 8.77 5.13
N THR A 77 7.11 7.60 5.45
CA THR A 77 7.91 6.76 4.54
C THR A 77 7.36 5.36 4.54
N MET A 78 7.44 4.67 3.41
CA MET A 78 6.99 3.29 3.25
C MET A 78 7.75 2.66 2.08
N CYS A 79 7.66 1.35 1.92
CA CYS A 79 8.28 0.70 0.77
C CYS A 79 7.53 1.05 -0.51
N ALA A 80 8.27 1.47 -1.54
CA ALA A 80 7.72 1.72 -2.86
C ALA A 80 7.25 0.41 -3.51
N GLN A 81 7.95 -0.68 -3.17
CA GLN A 81 7.68 -2.07 -3.58
C GLN A 81 7.44 -2.91 -2.31
N PRO A 82 6.21 -2.96 -1.80
CA PRO A 82 5.87 -3.71 -0.61
C PRO A 82 5.91 -5.22 -0.86
N ARG A 83 6.12 -5.99 0.21
CA ARG A 83 6.10 -7.46 0.19
C ARG A 83 5.27 -8.00 1.33
N LEU A 84 4.67 -9.15 1.12
CA LEU A 84 3.94 -9.86 2.16
C LEU A 84 4.90 -10.34 3.26
N SER A 85 4.38 -10.36 4.48
CA SER A 85 5.00 -10.93 5.67
C SER A 85 4.24 -12.19 6.05
N ASP A 86 4.95 -13.21 6.56
CA ASP A 86 4.34 -14.43 7.11
C ASP A 86 3.49 -14.16 8.36
N THR A 87 3.65 -12.97 8.95
CA THR A 87 2.93 -12.54 10.15
C THR A 87 2.26 -11.19 9.94
N LYS A 88 1.01 -11.08 10.42
CA LYS A 88 0.26 -9.83 10.41
C LYS A 88 0.68 -8.93 11.56
N THR A 89 0.78 -7.63 11.30
CA THR A 89 1.01 -6.61 12.34
C THR A 89 -0.29 -5.87 12.63
N TYR A 90 -0.87 -6.06 13.82
CA TYR A 90 -2.12 -5.39 14.20
C TYR A 90 -1.87 -3.95 14.67
N ILE A 91 -2.69 -3.02 14.21
CA ILE A 91 -2.46 -1.58 14.42
C ILE A 91 -2.69 -1.14 15.88
N ASP A 92 -3.46 -1.92 16.64
CA ASP A 92 -3.78 -1.69 18.06
C ASP A 92 -2.71 -2.24 19.03
N LYS A 93 -1.72 -2.99 18.51
CA LYS A 93 -0.65 -3.62 19.31
C LYS A 93 0.72 -2.95 19.18
N GLY A 94 0.80 -1.82 18.47
CA GLY A 94 1.97 -0.96 18.49
C GLY A 94 3.30 -1.60 18.03
N SER A 95 4.41 -0.91 18.29
CA SER A 95 5.79 -1.41 18.07
C SER A 95 6.60 -1.27 19.37
N GLY A 96 6.34 -2.15 20.33
CA GLY A 96 6.97 -2.11 21.65
C GLY A 96 6.51 -0.90 22.46
N VAL A 97 7.32 0.16 22.49
CA VAL A 97 7.04 1.40 23.26
C VAL A 97 6.04 2.33 22.58
N CYS A 98 5.84 2.19 21.27
CA CYS A 98 4.85 2.96 20.52
C CYS A 98 3.52 2.20 20.54
N PRO A 99 2.46 2.70 21.20
CA PRO A 99 1.26 1.91 21.45
C PRO A 99 0.42 1.58 20.22
N PHE A 100 0.44 2.41 19.17
CA PHE A 100 -0.46 2.28 18.02
C PHE A 100 0.24 2.58 16.69
N TRP A 101 -0.45 2.25 15.61
CA TRP A 101 -0.10 2.62 14.25
C TRP A 101 -1.22 3.41 13.60
N VAL A 102 -0.86 4.47 12.87
CA VAL A 102 -1.69 5.00 11.79
C VAL A 102 -1.69 3.96 10.66
N PHE A 103 -2.85 3.64 10.09
CA PHE A 103 -2.94 2.61 9.05
C PHE A 103 -2.24 3.06 7.76
N GLY A 104 -2.48 4.27 7.31
CA GLY A 104 -1.93 4.74 6.05
C GLY A 104 -2.17 6.22 5.82
N VAL A 105 -1.85 6.66 4.61
CA VAL A 105 -2.03 8.05 4.19
C VAL A 105 -2.71 8.10 2.83
N ALA A 106 -3.79 8.86 2.75
CA ALA A 106 -4.53 9.12 1.53
C ALA A 106 -3.66 9.90 0.53
N ILE A 107 -3.98 9.81 -0.76
CA ILE A 107 -3.23 10.53 -1.80
C ILE A 107 -3.35 12.06 -1.69
N ASN A 108 -4.32 12.57 -0.93
CA ASN A 108 -4.41 13.99 -0.54
C ASN A 108 -3.57 14.35 0.70
N GLY A 109 -2.84 13.40 1.29
CA GLY A 109 -1.96 13.63 2.42
C GLY A 109 -2.62 13.63 3.80
N LEU A 110 -3.88 13.18 3.91
CA LEU A 110 -4.56 12.96 5.18
C LEU A 110 -4.37 11.52 5.67
N GLU A 111 -4.19 11.33 6.97
CA GLU A 111 -3.97 10.02 7.58
C GLU A 111 -5.28 9.24 7.75
N PHE A 112 -5.20 7.92 7.56
CA PHE A 112 -6.20 6.96 8.00
C PHE A 112 -5.77 6.40 9.35
N ASP A 113 -6.40 6.88 10.43
CA ASP A 113 -6.06 6.54 11.81
C ASP A 113 -7.31 6.04 12.52
N PRO A 114 -7.65 4.74 12.37
CA PRO A 114 -8.96 4.25 12.75
C PRO A 114 -9.06 3.85 14.22
N ILE A 115 -7.94 3.86 14.96
CA ILE A 115 -7.89 3.49 16.38
C ILE A 115 -8.18 4.74 17.20
N ALA A 116 -9.38 4.83 17.78
CA ALA A 116 -9.61 5.80 18.82
C ALA A 116 -8.72 5.46 20.02
N ASN A 117 -8.01 6.43 20.61
CA ASN A 117 -7.30 6.23 21.87
C ASN A 117 -8.28 6.19 23.07
N GLU A 118 -9.46 5.62 22.86
CA GLU A 118 -10.57 5.50 23.80
C GLU A 118 -10.73 4.03 24.18
N PHE A 119 -10.83 3.77 25.48
CA PHE A 119 -10.87 2.42 26.04
C PHE A 119 -11.93 2.34 27.12
N PHE A 120 -12.41 1.13 27.41
CA PHE A 120 -13.26 0.92 28.57
C PHE A 120 -12.55 1.44 29.83
N ARG A 121 -13.24 2.31 30.58
CA ARG A 121 -12.71 2.87 31.82
C ARG A 121 -13.32 2.12 32.98
N ASN A 122 -12.46 1.61 33.85
CA ASN A 122 -12.92 0.98 35.08
C ASN A 122 -13.74 1.97 35.90
N THR A 123 -14.98 1.60 36.23
CA THR A 123 -15.96 2.53 36.84
C THR A 123 -15.65 2.82 38.31
N SER A 124 -14.86 1.96 38.97
CA SER A 124 -14.43 2.15 40.35
C SER A 124 -13.09 2.90 40.47
N THR A 125 -12.13 2.61 39.58
CA THR A 125 -10.75 3.12 39.70
C THR A 125 -10.38 4.18 38.68
N GLY A 126 -11.16 4.33 37.61
CA GLY A 126 -10.85 5.22 36.49
C GLY A 126 -9.74 4.72 35.57
N GLN A 127 -9.14 3.55 35.81
CA GLN A 127 -8.07 2.99 34.98
C GLN A 127 -8.61 2.50 33.63
N LEU A 128 -7.82 2.65 32.57
CA LEU A 128 -8.19 2.16 31.24
C LEU A 128 -7.94 0.65 31.13
N ASN A 129 -8.92 -0.10 30.63
CA ASN A 129 -8.75 -1.47 30.19
C ASN A 129 -8.38 -1.48 28.71
N ARG A 130 -7.10 -1.73 28.41
CA ARG A 130 -6.56 -1.71 27.04
C ARG A 130 -7.00 -2.88 26.16
N GLU A 131 -7.68 -3.88 26.72
CA GLU A 131 -8.25 -4.99 25.96
C GLU A 131 -9.57 -4.61 25.28
N TRP A 132 -10.19 -3.48 25.66
CA TRP A 132 -11.48 -3.03 25.16
C TRP A 132 -11.37 -1.63 24.57
N ASN A 133 -11.01 -1.57 23.28
CA ASN A 133 -10.89 -0.33 22.51
C ASN A 133 -12.25 0.08 21.96
N GLN A 134 -12.64 1.34 22.15
CA GLN A 134 -13.90 1.85 21.62
C GLN A 134 -13.78 2.07 20.11
N ASN A 135 -14.73 1.53 19.35
CA ASN A 135 -14.82 1.76 17.91
C ASN A 135 -15.22 3.21 17.65
N ALA A 136 -14.34 3.99 17.01
CA ALA A 136 -14.54 5.40 16.70
C ALA A 136 -15.86 5.68 15.96
N LEU A 137 -16.29 4.74 15.12
CA LEU A 137 -17.50 4.87 14.28
C LEU A 137 -18.76 4.30 14.96
N SER A 138 -18.66 3.85 16.22
CA SER A 138 -19.83 3.38 16.95
C SER A 138 -20.78 4.54 17.25
N PRO A 139 -22.10 4.34 17.13
CA PRO A 139 -23.07 5.35 17.56
C PRO A 139 -23.02 5.66 19.06
N ASN A 140 -22.36 4.82 19.86
CA ASN A 140 -22.19 5.00 21.30
C ASN A 140 -20.91 5.79 21.67
N VAL A 141 -20.13 6.19 20.67
CA VAL A 141 -18.87 6.90 20.84
C VAL A 141 -19.00 8.25 20.14
N ASN A 142 -18.68 9.33 20.85
CA ASN A 142 -18.75 10.69 20.31
C ASN A 142 -17.37 11.33 20.29
N LEU A 143 -16.73 11.31 19.11
CA LEU A 143 -15.46 11.99 18.84
C LEU A 143 -15.64 13.33 18.10
N GLY A 144 -16.90 13.75 17.90
CA GLY A 144 -17.25 14.90 17.06
C GLY A 144 -16.86 14.73 15.60
N LEU A 145 -17.03 13.51 15.07
CA LEU A 145 -16.77 13.19 13.66
C LEU A 145 -17.65 14.07 12.74
N ASP A 146 -17.10 14.45 11.58
CA ASP A 146 -17.88 15.09 10.52
C ASP A 146 -18.43 14.08 9.50
N MET A 147 -18.92 14.58 8.36
CA MET A 147 -19.47 13.75 7.29
C MET A 147 -18.45 12.79 6.65
N ASN A 148 -17.15 13.00 6.86
CA ASN A 148 -16.07 12.17 6.31
C ASN A 148 -15.57 11.13 7.32
N ASP A 149 -16.35 10.87 8.38
CA ASP A 149 -15.94 10.08 9.54
C ASP A 149 -14.58 10.55 10.09
N ALA A 150 -14.33 11.86 10.05
CA ALA A 150 -13.06 12.46 10.39
C ALA A 150 -13.20 13.47 11.51
N HIS A 151 -12.10 13.75 12.20
CA HIS A 151 -12.08 14.77 13.23
C HIS A 151 -10.70 15.40 13.42
N VAL A 152 -10.65 16.41 14.28
CA VAL A 152 -9.45 17.21 14.53
C VAL A 152 -8.83 16.85 15.88
N GLN A 153 -7.55 16.48 15.90
CA GLN A 153 -6.81 16.25 17.15
C GLN A 153 -6.48 17.58 17.87
N PRO A 154 -6.11 17.57 19.16
CA PRO A 154 -5.74 18.78 19.90
C PRO A 154 -4.62 19.64 19.27
N ASN A 155 -3.74 19.04 18.48
CA ASN A 155 -2.69 19.75 17.73
C ASN A 155 -3.19 20.37 16.39
N GLY A 156 -4.47 20.21 16.06
CA GLY A 156 -5.11 20.69 14.85
C GLY A 156 -5.03 19.73 13.65
N LYS A 157 -4.49 18.51 13.80
CA LYS A 157 -4.43 17.53 12.71
C LYS A 157 -5.81 16.94 12.41
N TYR A 158 -6.30 17.16 11.19
CA TYR A 158 -7.51 16.50 10.66
C TYR A 158 -7.13 15.13 10.07
N HIS A 159 -7.93 14.09 10.34
CA HIS A 159 -7.65 12.71 9.91
C HIS A 159 -8.94 11.86 9.92
N TYR A 160 -8.94 10.78 9.13
CA TYR A 160 -10.10 9.90 8.95
C TYR A 160 -10.09 8.72 9.93
N HIS A 161 -11.24 8.46 10.55
CA HIS A 161 -11.54 7.22 11.28
C HIS A 161 -12.37 6.22 10.46
N GLY A 162 -13.00 6.67 9.38
CA GLY A 162 -13.94 5.88 8.57
C GLY A 162 -13.98 6.28 7.10
N ASP A 163 -15.17 6.35 6.52
CA ASP A 163 -15.39 6.55 5.08
C ASP A 163 -15.23 8.05 4.71
N PRO A 164 -14.19 8.44 3.95
CA PRO A 164 -13.93 9.84 3.65
C PRO A 164 -14.78 10.31 2.46
N VAL A 165 -16.11 10.33 2.64
CA VAL A 165 -17.08 10.45 1.53
C VAL A 165 -16.81 11.64 0.59
N LYS A 166 -16.42 12.81 1.10
CA LYS A 166 -16.15 14.00 0.27
C LYS A 166 -14.87 13.87 -0.53
N PHE A 167 -13.87 13.19 0.01
CA PHE A 167 -12.65 12.87 -0.72
C PHE A 167 -12.95 11.84 -1.84
N ILE A 168 -13.76 10.82 -1.56
CA ILE A 168 -14.19 9.83 -2.57
C ILE A 168 -15.02 10.49 -3.69
N GLU A 169 -15.97 11.36 -3.33
CA GLU A 169 -16.76 12.15 -4.29
C GLU A 169 -15.86 13.04 -5.17
N GLN A 170 -14.88 13.73 -4.57
CA GLN A 170 -13.93 14.59 -5.28
C GLN A 170 -13.07 13.83 -6.29
N LEU A 171 -12.72 12.57 -6.00
CA LEU A 171 -12.02 11.69 -6.94
C LEU A 171 -12.93 11.14 -8.05
N GLY A 172 -14.24 11.41 -8.01
CA GLY A 172 -15.20 10.91 -9.00
C GLY A 172 -15.36 9.39 -8.97
N ILE A 173 -15.14 8.77 -7.81
CA ILE A 173 -15.22 7.33 -7.65
C ILE A 173 -16.69 6.90 -7.63
N THR A 174 -17.05 5.97 -8.51
CA THR A 174 -18.41 5.43 -8.65
C THR A 174 -18.37 3.91 -8.73
N SER A 175 -19.51 3.26 -8.56
CA SER A 175 -19.63 1.79 -8.65
C SER A 175 -19.46 1.22 -10.06
N THR A 176 -19.25 2.06 -11.08
CA THR A 176 -19.17 1.64 -12.49
C THR A 176 -17.76 1.29 -12.94
N GLN A 177 -16.75 1.58 -12.14
CA GLN A 177 -15.34 1.33 -12.46
C GLN A 177 -14.57 0.90 -11.22
N HIS A 178 -13.45 0.21 -11.41
CA HIS A 178 -12.51 -0.05 -10.33
C HIS A 178 -12.01 1.28 -9.79
N SER A 179 -11.98 1.43 -8.46
CA SER A 179 -11.46 2.64 -7.85
C SER A 179 -9.96 2.82 -8.17
N PRO A 180 -9.46 4.07 -8.27
CA PRO A 180 -8.03 4.32 -8.32
C PRO A 180 -7.40 4.05 -6.94
N ILE A 181 -6.07 4.05 -6.86
CA ILE A 181 -5.38 4.11 -5.58
C ILE A 181 -5.82 5.37 -4.83
N VAL A 182 -6.40 5.19 -3.64
CA VAL A 182 -6.83 6.31 -2.76
C VAL A 182 -5.86 6.55 -1.62
N ALA A 183 -5.00 5.58 -1.29
CA ALA A 183 -4.02 5.68 -0.22
C ALA A 183 -2.85 4.70 -0.41
N TYR A 184 -1.81 4.88 0.41
CA TYR A 184 -0.82 3.84 0.69
C TYR A 184 -0.84 3.49 2.18
N ALA A 185 -0.82 2.19 2.49
CA ALA A 185 -0.70 1.70 3.85
C ALA A 185 0.75 1.89 4.36
N ALA A 186 0.94 1.83 5.69
CA ALA A 186 2.26 1.96 6.30
C ALA A 186 3.26 0.90 5.83
N ASP A 187 2.79 -0.27 5.38
CA ASP A 187 3.60 -1.33 4.79
C ASP A 187 3.85 -1.18 3.29
N GLY A 188 3.33 -0.11 2.68
CA GLY A 188 3.57 0.30 1.30
C GLY A 188 2.57 -0.25 0.28
N PHE A 189 1.67 -1.17 0.67
CA PHE A 189 0.63 -1.68 -0.22
C PHE A 189 -0.38 -0.59 -0.61
N PRO A 190 -0.85 -0.59 -1.88
CA PRO A 190 -1.88 0.34 -2.32
C PRO A 190 -3.20 0.05 -1.60
N VAL A 191 -3.96 1.11 -1.36
CA VAL A 191 -5.30 1.05 -0.79
C VAL A 191 -6.28 1.57 -1.82
N TYR A 192 -7.34 0.80 -2.04
CA TYR A 192 -8.43 1.11 -2.96
C TYR A 192 -9.73 1.36 -2.18
N TYR A 193 -10.70 2.01 -2.81
CA TYR A 193 -12.06 2.09 -2.28
C TYR A 193 -12.85 0.82 -2.64
N ARG A 194 -13.96 0.56 -1.96
CA ARG A 194 -14.78 -0.68 -2.04
C ARG A 194 -15.19 -1.17 -3.44
N TYR A 195 -15.08 -0.34 -4.47
CA TYR A 195 -15.34 -0.73 -5.85
C TYR A 195 -14.10 -1.35 -6.48
N VAL A 196 -14.10 -2.68 -6.58
CA VAL A 196 -12.99 -3.47 -7.13
C VAL A 196 -13.48 -4.54 -8.10
N TYR A 197 -12.58 -5.19 -8.83
CA TYR A 197 -12.91 -6.33 -9.69
C TYR A 197 -13.39 -7.52 -8.86
N ALA A 198 -14.42 -8.23 -9.31
CA ALA A 198 -14.90 -9.44 -8.64
C ALA A 198 -13.80 -10.51 -8.57
N SER A 199 -13.14 -10.80 -9.69
CA SER A 199 -12.12 -11.85 -9.80
C SER A 199 -10.87 -11.39 -10.55
N ASP A 200 -11.04 -10.85 -11.76
CA ASP A 200 -9.97 -10.51 -12.69
C ASP A 200 -10.24 -9.19 -13.41
N ALA A 201 -9.28 -8.70 -14.19
CA ALA A 201 -9.33 -7.38 -14.83
C ALA A 201 -10.50 -7.19 -15.82
N ASN A 202 -11.14 -8.28 -16.27
CA ASN A 202 -12.30 -8.24 -17.16
C ASN A 202 -13.63 -8.55 -16.45
N SER A 203 -13.58 -8.89 -15.16
CA SER A 203 -14.76 -9.19 -14.36
C SER A 203 -15.56 -7.92 -14.02
N GLU A 204 -16.80 -8.10 -13.57
CA GLU A 204 -17.62 -6.99 -13.11
C GLU A 204 -17.01 -6.26 -11.91
N ILE A 205 -17.46 -5.02 -11.71
CA ILE A 205 -17.13 -4.24 -10.51
C ILE A 205 -18.11 -4.61 -9.40
N VAL A 206 -17.56 -4.92 -8.24
CA VAL A 206 -18.32 -5.25 -7.02
C VAL A 206 -18.09 -4.20 -5.94
N ASP A 207 -19.12 -3.93 -5.15
CA ASP A 207 -19.02 -3.17 -3.90
C ASP A 207 -18.69 -4.14 -2.77
N VAL A 208 -17.45 -4.10 -2.29
CA VAL A 208 -16.93 -5.08 -1.34
C VAL A 208 -17.10 -4.61 0.10
N ALA A 209 -17.66 -5.51 0.91
CA ALA A 209 -17.77 -5.37 2.35
C ALA A 209 -16.65 -6.14 3.06
N SER A 210 -16.28 -5.68 4.26
CA SER A 210 -15.46 -6.44 5.19
C SER A 210 -16.19 -7.70 5.66
N CYS A 211 -15.42 -8.75 5.94
CA CYS A 211 -15.92 -10.03 6.45
C CYS A 211 -15.99 -10.09 7.98
N PHE A 212 -15.93 -8.95 8.66
CA PHE A 212 -16.18 -8.87 10.10
C PHE A 212 -17.67 -8.77 10.38
N HIS A 213 -18.10 -9.50 11.42
CA HIS A 213 -19.47 -9.52 11.89
C HIS A 213 -19.52 -9.16 13.36
N LEU A 214 -20.60 -8.46 13.74
CA LEU A 214 -20.91 -8.25 15.14
C LEU A 214 -21.19 -9.62 15.79
N LYS A 215 -20.54 -9.89 16.92
CA LYS A 215 -20.78 -11.10 17.72
C LYS A 215 -22.21 -11.11 18.24
N ALA A 216 -22.76 -12.30 18.43
CA ALA A 216 -24.05 -12.47 19.12
C ALA A 216 -23.83 -12.70 20.62
N GLY A 217 -24.85 -12.41 21.43
CA GLY A 217 -24.83 -12.65 22.87
C GLY A 217 -24.26 -11.48 23.68
N THR A 218 -23.60 -11.78 24.80
CA THR A 218 -23.15 -10.79 25.77
C THR A 218 -21.65 -10.82 26.00
N ARG A 219 -21.07 -9.64 26.22
CA ARG A 219 -19.69 -9.48 26.66
C ARG A 219 -19.48 -10.16 28.02
N PRO A 220 -18.28 -10.72 28.28
CA PRO A 220 -18.00 -11.47 29.50
C PRO A 220 -17.70 -10.59 30.72
N GLY A 221 -17.60 -9.27 30.56
CA GLY A 221 -17.20 -8.37 31.64
C GLY A 221 -18.23 -8.25 32.77
N ASP A 222 -17.81 -7.59 33.85
CA ASP A 222 -18.58 -7.33 35.07
C ASP A 222 -19.24 -5.93 35.07
N GLY A 223 -18.96 -5.10 34.07
CA GLY A 223 -19.38 -3.69 34.00
C GLY A 223 -18.55 -2.76 34.90
N VAL A 224 -17.51 -3.27 35.55
CA VAL A 224 -16.62 -2.52 36.44
C VAL A 224 -15.18 -2.53 35.94
N SER A 225 -14.59 -3.70 35.71
CA SER A 225 -13.23 -3.88 35.20
C SER A 225 -13.18 -4.11 33.68
N ALA A 226 -14.27 -4.63 33.12
CA ALA A 226 -14.47 -4.83 31.68
C ALA A 226 -15.95 -4.57 31.30
N PRO A 227 -16.26 -4.20 30.05
CA PRO A 227 -17.64 -3.95 29.64
C PRO A 227 -18.47 -5.24 29.66
N ASN A 228 -19.72 -5.12 30.11
CA ASN A 228 -20.72 -6.18 30.06
C ASN A 228 -21.82 -5.83 29.02
N GLY A 229 -22.96 -6.52 29.09
CA GLY A 229 -24.09 -6.28 28.20
C GLY A 229 -23.95 -6.94 26.83
N ALA A 230 -24.84 -6.63 25.90
CA ALA A 230 -24.83 -7.21 24.55
C ALA A 230 -23.63 -6.70 23.74
N TYR A 231 -23.14 -7.50 22.80
CA TYR A 231 -22.27 -7.00 21.74
C TYR A 231 -23.09 -6.05 20.86
N ASP A 232 -22.74 -4.77 20.85
CA ASP A 232 -23.49 -3.71 20.16
C ASP A 232 -22.63 -2.85 19.23
N GLY A 233 -21.33 -3.19 19.09
CA GLY A 233 -20.39 -2.50 18.21
C GLY A 233 -19.70 -1.30 18.86
N THR A 234 -19.94 -1.04 20.15
CA THR A 234 -19.21 -0.04 20.94
C THR A 234 -17.71 -0.31 20.95
N TYR A 235 -17.31 -1.58 20.99
CA TYR A 235 -15.90 -1.95 21.06
C TYR A 235 -15.46 -2.70 19.80
N THR A 236 -14.20 -2.49 19.41
CA THR A 236 -13.56 -3.27 18.33
C THR A 236 -13.66 -4.78 18.59
N GLN A 237 -13.56 -5.19 19.85
CA GLN A 237 -13.65 -6.57 20.30
C GLN A 237 -15.06 -7.17 20.20
N ASP A 238 -16.09 -6.36 19.90
CA ASP A 238 -17.43 -6.84 19.64
C ASP A 238 -17.55 -7.54 18.27
N TYR A 239 -16.56 -7.36 17.40
CA TYR A 239 -16.55 -7.94 16.07
C TYR A 239 -15.64 -9.16 15.99
N GLU A 240 -15.95 -10.06 15.07
CA GLU A 240 -15.12 -11.20 14.71
C GLU A 240 -15.05 -11.37 13.20
N PHE A 241 -13.88 -11.74 12.71
CA PHE A 241 -13.68 -12.12 11.32
C PHE A 241 -14.30 -13.49 11.06
N ARG A 242 -15.03 -13.61 9.95
CA ARG A 242 -15.55 -14.90 9.47
C ARG A 242 -15.23 -15.06 7.98
N ALA A 243 -14.29 -15.95 7.67
CA ALA A 243 -14.04 -16.37 6.31
C ALA A 243 -15.25 -17.15 5.75
N GLY A 244 -15.44 -17.12 4.43
CA GLY A 244 -16.54 -17.82 3.78
C GLY A 244 -16.56 -17.56 2.27
N VAL A 245 -17.45 -18.25 1.56
CA VAL A 245 -17.59 -18.13 0.10
C VAL A 245 -18.02 -16.73 -0.36
N ASP A 246 -18.76 -16.01 0.49
CA ASP A 246 -19.22 -14.65 0.22
C ASP A 246 -18.21 -13.58 0.71
N CYS A 247 -17.05 -14.02 1.19
CA CYS A 247 -15.99 -13.17 1.73
C CYS A 247 -14.75 -13.25 0.82
N ILE A 248 -14.44 -12.14 0.15
CA ILE A 248 -13.28 -12.05 -0.75
C ILE A 248 -12.09 -11.28 -0.15
N LEU A 249 -12.25 -10.72 1.05
CA LEU A 249 -11.19 -10.02 1.78
C LEU A 249 -10.64 -10.89 2.91
N ASP A 250 -9.35 -10.74 3.19
CA ASP A 250 -8.71 -11.34 4.35
C ASP A 250 -9.02 -10.57 5.64
N GLU A 251 -8.51 -11.06 6.77
CA GLU A 251 -8.72 -10.46 8.10
C GLU A 251 -8.14 -9.05 8.25
N CYS A 252 -7.30 -8.61 7.31
CA CYS A 252 -6.79 -7.24 7.22
C CYS A 252 -7.55 -6.40 6.20
N ASN A 253 -8.73 -6.82 5.74
CA ASN A 253 -9.49 -6.15 4.67
C ASN A 253 -8.68 -5.99 3.37
N GLY A 254 -7.73 -6.90 3.10
CA GLY A 254 -6.99 -6.92 1.85
C GLY A 254 -7.24 -8.17 1.04
N ARG A 255 -6.78 -8.17 -0.21
CA ARG A 255 -6.83 -9.33 -1.09
C ARG A 255 -5.73 -9.25 -2.15
N TYR A 256 -5.46 -10.38 -2.79
CA TYR A 256 -4.67 -10.41 -4.02
C TYR A 256 -5.60 -10.35 -5.23
N GLY A 257 -5.24 -9.57 -6.22
CA GLY A 257 -5.96 -9.52 -7.49
C GLY A 257 -5.40 -8.44 -8.42
N PRO A 258 -5.79 -8.47 -9.71
CA PRO A 258 -5.45 -7.40 -10.63
C PRO A 258 -6.16 -6.09 -10.25
N THR A 259 -5.56 -4.98 -10.63
CA THR A 259 -6.08 -3.61 -10.49
C THR A 259 -5.69 -2.81 -11.74
N PRO A 260 -6.27 -1.63 -11.99
CA PRO A 260 -5.84 -0.78 -13.11
C PRO A 260 -4.35 -0.45 -13.08
N ASP A 261 -3.79 -0.21 -11.89
CA ASP A 261 -2.38 0.14 -11.68
C ASP A 261 -1.45 -1.09 -11.70
N PHE A 262 -1.98 -2.27 -11.33
CA PHE A 262 -1.26 -3.55 -11.32
C PHE A 262 -2.04 -4.64 -12.08
N PRO A 263 -2.03 -4.63 -13.43
CA PRO A 263 -2.81 -5.57 -14.23
C PRO A 263 -2.42 -7.04 -14.07
N LEU A 264 -1.19 -7.31 -13.61
CA LEU A 264 -0.70 -8.67 -13.34
C LEU A 264 -1.04 -9.16 -11.92
N GLY A 265 -1.69 -8.33 -11.11
CA GLY A 265 -1.98 -8.61 -9.72
C GLY A 265 -1.05 -7.91 -8.75
N THR A 266 -1.61 -7.54 -7.60
CA THR A 266 -0.88 -7.17 -6.39
C THR A 266 -1.73 -7.57 -5.19
N TYR A 267 -1.11 -7.68 -4.02
CA TYR A 267 -1.88 -7.54 -2.78
C TYR A 267 -2.26 -6.07 -2.60
N TYR A 268 -3.48 -5.81 -2.14
CA TYR A 268 -3.97 -4.46 -1.86
C TYR A 268 -4.99 -4.48 -0.73
N TYR A 269 -5.17 -3.33 -0.09
CA TYR A 269 -6.21 -3.11 0.92
C TYR A 269 -7.44 -2.45 0.33
N VAL A 270 -8.57 -2.63 1.01
CA VAL A 270 -9.84 -2.02 0.62
C VAL A 270 -10.42 -1.23 1.79
N ILE A 271 -10.77 0.03 1.55
CA ILE A 271 -11.68 0.79 2.41
C ILE A 271 -13.10 0.29 2.14
N THR A 272 -13.74 -0.30 3.15
CA THR A 272 -15.04 -0.98 3.03
C THR A 272 -16.19 -0.13 3.57
N SER A 273 -17.43 -0.54 3.32
CA SER A 273 -18.64 0.17 3.78
C SER A 273 -19.11 -0.20 5.20
N ASN A 274 -18.62 -1.31 5.74
CA ASN A 274 -18.94 -1.83 7.06
C ASN A 274 -17.66 -2.04 7.88
N TYR A 275 -17.84 -2.30 9.18
CA TYR A 275 -16.72 -2.50 10.10
C TYR A 275 -15.84 -3.70 9.70
N PRO A 276 -14.51 -3.58 9.84
CA PRO A 276 -13.79 -2.31 9.97
C PRO A 276 -13.80 -1.57 8.63
N VAL A 277 -14.12 -0.26 8.62
CA VAL A 277 -14.12 0.56 7.38
C VAL A 277 -12.70 0.73 6.85
N ILE A 278 -11.77 1.09 7.75
CA ILE A 278 -10.33 1.11 7.50
C ILE A 278 -9.71 -0.16 8.10
N PRO A 279 -8.81 -0.86 7.38
CA PRO A 279 -8.11 -2.04 7.87
C PRO A 279 -7.50 -1.93 9.28
N ARG A 280 -7.41 -3.07 9.98
CA ARG A 280 -6.92 -3.18 11.37
C ARG A 280 -5.58 -3.93 11.51
N CYS A 281 -4.98 -4.34 10.40
CA CYS A 281 -3.66 -4.94 10.39
C CYS A 281 -2.93 -4.72 9.07
N PHE A 282 -1.62 -4.88 9.13
CA PHE A 282 -0.70 -4.92 8.01
C PHE A 282 -0.36 -6.37 7.66
N SER A 283 -0.20 -6.61 6.36
CA SER A 283 0.09 -7.87 5.71
C SER A 283 1.52 -7.89 5.18
N GLY A 284 2.17 -6.73 5.10
CA GLY A 284 3.59 -6.58 4.87
C GLY A 284 4.36 -6.07 6.08
N TYR A 285 5.42 -5.31 5.79
CA TYR A 285 6.32 -4.74 6.79
C TYR A 285 6.05 -3.24 6.94
N PRO A 286 5.32 -2.80 7.98
CA PRO A 286 4.99 -1.39 8.16
C PRO A 286 6.20 -0.55 8.59
N ASP A 287 6.28 0.66 8.05
CA ASP A 287 7.30 1.63 8.40
C ASP A 287 6.94 2.41 9.67
N LYS A 288 7.91 2.53 10.57
CA LYS A 288 7.74 3.13 11.89
C LYS A 288 7.47 4.63 11.87
N ALA A 289 7.59 5.32 10.73
CA ALA A 289 7.07 6.69 10.57
C ALA A 289 5.56 6.77 10.88
N PHE A 290 4.82 5.67 10.74
CA PHE A 290 3.39 5.59 11.05
C PHE A 290 3.09 5.21 12.51
N THR A 291 4.11 5.00 13.36
CA THR A 291 3.86 4.68 14.78
C THR A 291 3.47 5.92 15.57
N VAL A 292 2.45 5.78 16.41
CA VAL A 292 1.98 6.82 17.33
C VAL A 292 2.59 6.58 18.70
N GLY A 293 3.15 7.62 19.31
CA GLY A 293 3.71 7.56 20.66
C GLY A 293 4.72 8.67 20.94
N PRO A 294 5.43 8.61 22.08
CA PRO A 294 6.42 9.63 22.45
C PRO A 294 7.59 9.65 21.45
N PRO A 295 7.86 10.79 20.76
CA PRO A 295 8.95 10.86 19.79
C PRO A 295 10.33 10.55 20.40
N GLN A 296 10.53 10.91 21.67
CA GLN A 296 11.77 10.63 22.42
C GLN A 296 12.07 9.13 22.57
N GLN A 297 11.07 8.27 22.38
CA GLN A 297 11.20 6.82 22.43
C GLN A 297 11.32 6.19 21.04
N GLY A 298 11.51 7.00 19.99
CA GLY A 298 11.69 6.54 18.61
C GLY A 298 10.39 6.29 17.85
N CYS A 299 9.23 6.70 18.38
CA CYS A 299 7.98 6.68 17.62
C CYS A 299 8.00 7.71 16.49
N ALA A 300 7.24 7.45 15.42
CA ALA A 300 7.25 8.22 14.19
C ALA A 300 8.64 8.38 13.53
N THR A 301 9.57 7.46 13.80
CA THR A 301 10.91 7.44 13.19
C THR A 301 10.97 6.31 12.17
N SER A 302 11.24 6.65 10.90
CA SER A 302 11.32 5.69 9.79
C SER A 302 12.29 4.54 10.05
N ASN A 303 11.95 3.35 9.56
CA ASN A 303 12.83 2.20 9.41
C ASN A 303 12.87 1.69 7.96
N ALA A 304 12.50 2.52 6.99
CA ALA A 304 12.40 2.18 5.57
C ALA A 304 13.73 1.66 5.01
N ASN A 305 14.86 2.21 5.48
CA ASN A 305 16.20 1.77 5.15
C ASN A 305 16.54 0.34 5.62
N GLN A 306 15.72 -0.26 6.49
CA GLN A 306 15.87 -1.63 6.96
C GLN A 306 14.88 -2.56 6.27
N ILE A 307 13.64 -2.11 6.08
CA ILE A 307 12.54 -2.97 5.62
C ILE A 307 12.33 -2.93 4.10
N CYS A 308 12.69 -1.82 3.45
CA CYS A 308 12.57 -1.65 2.00
C CYS A 308 13.85 -2.07 1.26
N THR A 309 14.96 -2.17 1.98
CA THR A 309 16.21 -2.80 1.51
C THR A 309 16.17 -4.32 1.65
N ILE A 310 15.08 -4.91 2.14
CA ILE A 310 14.89 -6.39 2.06
C ILE A 310 14.43 -6.78 0.64
N SER A 311 14.30 -5.83 -0.28
CA SER A 311 14.48 -6.06 -1.73
C SER A 311 15.95 -6.28 -2.14
N SER A 312 16.89 -6.22 -1.19
CA SER A 312 18.32 -6.49 -1.38
C SER A 312 18.92 -7.33 -0.24
N VAL A 313 18.21 -8.38 0.19
CA VAL A 313 18.93 -9.66 0.19
C VAL A 313 19.18 -9.80 -1.32
N GLU A 314 20.37 -9.55 -1.83
CA GLU A 314 21.25 -10.66 -2.20
C GLU A 314 20.57 -12.00 -1.86
N GLU A 315 19.45 -12.32 -2.52
CA GLU A 315 19.31 -13.69 -2.94
C GLU A 315 20.57 -13.87 -3.76
N ASP A 316 21.54 -14.53 -3.12
CA ASP A 316 22.75 -15.02 -3.74
C ASP A 316 22.36 -15.41 -5.17
N ALA A 317 23.05 -14.88 -6.18
CA ALA A 317 22.73 -15.21 -7.55
C ALA A 317 22.63 -16.74 -7.71
N ASP A 318 23.39 -17.49 -6.90
CA ASP A 318 23.34 -18.95 -6.80
C ASP A 318 22.01 -19.50 -6.25
N ALA A 319 21.36 -18.83 -5.29
CA ALA A 319 20.03 -19.21 -4.80
C ALA A 319 18.93 -18.95 -5.84
N LEU A 320 18.98 -17.80 -6.53
CA LEU A 320 18.06 -17.47 -7.62
C LEU A 320 18.21 -18.40 -8.82
N VAL A 321 19.44 -18.85 -9.09
CA VAL A 321 19.70 -19.86 -10.12
C VAL A 321 18.88 -21.10 -9.83
N GLU A 322 18.83 -21.61 -8.60
CA GLU A 322 18.04 -22.82 -8.30
C GLU A 322 16.52 -22.63 -8.43
N LEU A 323 16.02 -21.40 -8.26
CA LEU A 323 14.59 -21.07 -8.36
C LEU A 323 14.09 -20.83 -9.78
N ILE A 324 14.98 -20.78 -10.77
CA ILE A 324 14.62 -20.56 -12.17
C ILE A 324 15.10 -21.72 -13.01
N SER A 325 14.20 -22.40 -13.71
CA SER A 325 14.57 -23.45 -14.68
C SER A 325 14.34 -23.00 -16.11
N LEU A 326 15.17 -23.52 -17.02
CA LEU A 326 15.08 -23.27 -18.45
C LEU A 326 14.89 -24.61 -19.18
N ALA A 327 13.83 -24.71 -19.98
CA ALA A 327 13.55 -25.90 -20.79
C ALA A 327 12.85 -25.54 -22.11
N PRO A 328 13.01 -26.32 -23.19
CA PRO A 328 13.91 -27.47 -23.30
C PRO A 328 15.39 -27.05 -23.38
N ASN A 329 16.28 -27.89 -22.88
CA ASN A 329 17.72 -27.77 -23.07
C ASN A 329 18.29 -29.19 -23.31
N PRO A 330 18.72 -29.54 -24.53
CA PRO A 330 18.91 -28.67 -25.69
C PRO A 330 17.62 -28.12 -26.30
N ALA A 331 17.69 -26.92 -26.89
CA ALA A 331 16.55 -26.20 -27.48
C ALA A 331 16.58 -26.23 -29.01
N SER A 332 15.41 -26.37 -29.63
CA SER A 332 15.26 -26.31 -31.09
C SER A 332 14.77 -24.94 -31.55
N SER A 333 13.65 -24.46 -31.00
CA SER A 333 12.95 -23.27 -31.49
C SER A 333 12.62 -22.26 -30.41
N THR A 334 12.31 -22.73 -29.21
CA THR A 334 12.00 -21.90 -28.05
C THR A 334 12.66 -22.46 -26.80
N ILE A 335 12.87 -21.56 -25.84
CA ILE A 335 13.14 -21.89 -24.44
C ILE A 335 12.08 -21.20 -23.58
N SER A 336 11.66 -21.88 -22.52
CA SER A 336 10.73 -21.38 -21.52
C SER A 336 11.43 -21.28 -20.17
N LEU A 337 11.20 -20.17 -19.49
CA LEU A 337 11.67 -19.89 -18.14
C LEU A 337 10.53 -20.23 -17.17
N THR A 338 10.80 -21.14 -16.24
CA THR A 338 9.88 -21.48 -15.15
C THR A 338 10.43 -20.95 -13.85
N PHE A 339 9.63 -20.16 -13.13
CA PHE A 339 9.96 -19.64 -11.82
C PHE A 339 9.30 -20.54 -10.76
N HIS A 340 10.09 -21.05 -9.83
CA HIS A 340 9.62 -21.90 -8.72
C HIS A 340 9.14 -21.08 -7.52
N ASP A 341 9.19 -19.75 -7.63
CA ASP A 341 8.54 -18.77 -6.76
C ASP A 341 7.65 -17.86 -7.63
N ALA A 342 6.36 -17.75 -7.26
CA ALA A 342 5.38 -16.97 -8.01
C ALA A 342 5.64 -15.46 -7.97
N ASN A 343 6.22 -14.93 -6.88
CA ASN A 343 6.59 -13.53 -6.77
C ASN A 343 7.78 -13.20 -7.66
N LEU A 344 8.72 -14.14 -7.80
CA LEU A 344 9.96 -13.92 -8.55
C LEU A 344 9.71 -13.63 -10.04
N GLN A 345 8.72 -14.27 -10.65
CA GLN A 345 8.34 -14.01 -12.04
C GLN A 345 7.91 -12.56 -12.27
N HIS A 346 7.21 -11.95 -11.31
CA HIS A 346 6.74 -10.57 -11.41
C HIS A 346 7.88 -9.54 -11.36
N HIS A 347 9.07 -9.96 -10.93
CA HIS A 347 10.25 -9.12 -10.86
C HIS A 347 11.19 -9.25 -12.08
N LEU A 348 10.83 -10.04 -13.10
CA LEU A 348 11.61 -10.17 -14.33
C LEU A 348 11.50 -8.90 -15.19
N THR A 349 12.57 -8.14 -15.30
CA THR A 349 12.62 -6.87 -16.05
C THR A 349 13.24 -7.01 -17.43
N ALA A 350 14.18 -7.95 -17.60
CA ALA A 350 14.84 -8.18 -18.89
C ALA A 350 15.26 -9.64 -19.09
N VAL A 351 15.21 -10.08 -20.35
CA VAL A 351 15.81 -11.35 -20.80
C VAL A 351 16.72 -11.05 -21.99
N ARG A 352 17.99 -11.44 -21.87
CA ARG A 352 19.01 -11.24 -22.90
C ARG A 352 19.71 -12.56 -23.20
N VAL A 353 20.08 -12.80 -24.45
CA VAL A 353 20.82 -14.00 -24.86
C VAL A 353 22.14 -13.59 -25.48
N PHE A 354 23.21 -14.26 -25.07
CA PHE A 354 24.58 -14.05 -25.52
C PHE A 354 25.17 -15.32 -26.12
N ASP A 355 26.00 -15.16 -27.15
CA ASP A 355 26.80 -16.25 -27.70
C ASP A 355 28.10 -16.47 -26.90
N GLN A 356 28.93 -17.43 -27.31
CA GLN A 356 30.21 -17.76 -26.66
C GLN A 356 31.27 -16.64 -26.74
N THR A 357 31.08 -15.65 -27.61
CA THR A 357 31.98 -14.49 -27.73
C THR A 357 31.55 -13.34 -26.83
N GLY A 358 30.41 -13.47 -26.15
CA GLY A 358 29.80 -12.41 -25.36
C GLY A 358 28.99 -11.41 -26.19
N GLN A 359 28.74 -11.70 -27.47
CA GLN A 359 27.86 -10.87 -28.29
C GLN A 359 26.41 -11.13 -27.92
N GLN A 360 25.65 -10.07 -27.63
CA GLN A 360 24.22 -10.16 -27.42
C GLN A 360 23.51 -10.45 -28.74
N VAL A 361 22.82 -11.59 -28.82
CA VAL A 361 22.11 -12.07 -30.02
C VAL A 361 20.59 -11.91 -29.93
N ILE A 362 20.04 -11.86 -28.71
CA ILE A 362 18.60 -11.59 -28.46
C ILE A 362 18.48 -10.64 -27.25
N ALA A 363 17.56 -9.68 -27.33
CA ALA A 363 17.13 -8.90 -26.19
C ALA A 363 15.61 -8.73 -26.24
N LEU A 364 14.93 -9.27 -25.23
CA LEU A 364 13.51 -9.07 -25.02
C LEU A 364 13.33 -7.96 -24.00
N LYS A 365 12.55 -6.94 -24.35
CA LYS A 365 12.12 -5.90 -23.42
C LYS A 365 10.83 -6.37 -22.74
N GLY A 366 10.84 -6.46 -21.42
CA GLY A 366 9.68 -6.87 -20.60
C GLY A 366 9.74 -8.32 -20.10
N ALA A 367 8.75 -8.68 -19.27
CA ALA A 367 8.65 -9.95 -18.55
C ALA A 367 8.20 -11.11 -19.46
N SER A 368 8.97 -11.41 -20.51
CA SER A 368 8.69 -12.59 -21.35
C SER A 368 9.34 -13.83 -20.77
N THR A 369 8.54 -14.84 -20.44
CA THR A 369 9.01 -16.15 -19.95
C THR A 369 9.26 -17.14 -21.08
N THR A 370 9.14 -16.74 -22.34
CA THR A 370 9.42 -17.57 -23.51
C THR A 370 10.32 -16.83 -24.49
N VAL A 371 11.44 -17.43 -24.87
CA VAL A 371 12.39 -16.85 -25.82
C VAL A 371 12.39 -17.68 -27.10
N ASN A 372 12.14 -17.04 -28.24
CA ASN A 372 12.33 -17.67 -29.55
C ASN A 372 13.83 -17.67 -29.91
N VAL A 373 14.36 -18.85 -30.18
CA VAL A 373 15.78 -19.11 -30.52
C VAL A 373 15.94 -19.76 -31.90
N ASP A 374 14.88 -19.83 -32.72
CA ASP A 374 14.91 -20.46 -34.05
C ASP A 374 16.00 -19.88 -34.96
N GLY A 375 16.24 -18.56 -34.87
CA GLY A 375 17.21 -17.85 -35.70
C GLY A 375 18.68 -18.04 -35.29
N LEU A 376 18.95 -18.76 -34.20
CA LEU A 376 20.32 -18.98 -33.71
C LEU A 376 20.96 -20.20 -34.36
N ALA A 377 22.25 -20.11 -34.68
CA ALA A 377 23.04 -21.26 -35.12
C ALA A 377 23.22 -22.27 -33.98
N SER A 378 23.42 -23.55 -34.30
CA SER A 378 23.70 -24.59 -33.31
C SER A 378 24.95 -24.24 -32.48
N GLY A 379 24.85 -24.34 -31.16
CA GLY A 379 25.92 -23.88 -30.26
C GLY A 379 25.46 -23.69 -28.81
N VAL A 380 26.39 -23.25 -27.95
CA VAL A 380 26.09 -22.92 -26.54
C VAL A 380 25.80 -21.44 -26.42
N TYR A 381 24.75 -21.10 -25.66
CA TYR A 381 24.32 -19.73 -25.42
C TYR A 381 24.06 -19.50 -23.94
N TYR A 382 24.14 -18.23 -23.52
CA TYR A 382 23.93 -17.78 -22.16
C TYR A 382 22.70 -16.88 -22.11
N VAL A 383 21.70 -17.24 -21.32
CA VAL A 383 20.50 -16.44 -21.05
C VAL A 383 20.71 -15.71 -19.75
N ARG A 384 20.67 -14.38 -19.83
CA ARG A 384 20.83 -13.48 -18.70
C ARG A 384 19.49 -12.84 -18.37
N LEU A 385 19.05 -13.02 -17.13
CA LEU A 385 17.79 -12.53 -16.59
C LEU A 385 18.10 -11.40 -15.61
N GLU A 386 17.44 -10.26 -15.77
CA GLU A 386 17.37 -9.25 -14.71
C GLU A 386 16.08 -9.52 -13.94
N VAL A 387 16.22 -10.01 -12.71
CA VAL A 387 15.09 -10.39 -11.86
C VAL A 387 15.32 -9.89 -10.43
N ALA A 388 14.32 -9.19 -9.88
CA ALA A 388 14.39 -8.64 -8.52
C ALA A 388 15.63 -7.77 -8.25
N GLY A 389 16.16 -7.09 -9.28
CA GLY A 389 17.37 -6.28 -9.19
C GLY A 389 18.69 -7.07 -9.24
N ALA A 390 18.64 -8.40 -9.36
CA ALA A 390 19.79 -9.29 -9.53
C ALA A 390 19.93 -9.81 -10.97
N GLU A 391 21.13 -10.26 -11.32
CA GLU A 391 21.44 -10.86 -12.62
C GLU A 391 21.60 -12.38 -12.48
N VAL A 392 20.74 -13.16 -13.14
CA VAL A 392 20.79 -14.63 -13.15
C VAL A 392 21.21 -15.11 -14.53
N THR A 393 22.22 -15.98 -14.62
CA THR A 393 22.66 -16.56 -15.90
C THR A 393 22.33 -18.04 -15.98
N LYS A 394 21.67 -18.45 -17.07
CA LYS A 394 21.40 -19.84 -17.44
C LYS A 394 22.09 -20.19 -18.75
N VAL A 395 22.42 -21.46 -18.93
CA VAL A 395 23.08 -21.97 -20.14
C VAL A 395 22.12 -22.89 -20.88
N PHE A 396 22.04 -22.77 -22.20
CA PHE A 396 21.38 -23.75 -23.04
C PHE A 396 22.19 -24.07 -24.30
N VAL A 397 21.91 -25.23 -24.88
CA VAL A 397 22.48 -25.68 -26.15
C VAL A 397 21.40 -25.56 -27.23
N LYS A 398 21.65 -24.76 -28.27
CA LYS A 398 20.83 -24.73 -29.48
C LYS A 398 21.22 -25.91 -30.38
N GLN A 399 20.24 -26.72 -30.77
CA GLN A 399 20.42 -27.78 -31.78
C GLN A 399 20.15 -27.28 -33.18
#